data_AF-K0K0Q7-F1
#
_entry.id   AF-K0K0Q7-F1
#
_cell.length_a   1.000
_cell.length_b   1.000
_cell.length_c   1.000
_cell.angle_alpha   90.00
_cell.angle_beta   90.00
_cell.angle_gamma   90.00
#
_symmetry.space_group_name_H-M   'P 1'
#
loop_
_entity.id
_entity.type
_entity.pdbx_description
1 polymer ?
#
loop_
_entity_poly.entity_id
_entity_poly.type
_entity_poly.pdbx_seq_one_letter_code
_entity_poly.pdbx_strand_id
1 'polypeptide(L)'
;MRSFVARISAVGMALVVAGFLAPQAATASAAPRSFSDCMDIAVEHDADVWIAHDACESTSITACYRIFRDEYGRQEWALRACKARDDQRSDASAS
;
A
#
# COMPACT_ATOMS: atom_id res chain seq x y z
N MET A 1 -24.49 -13.98 7.24
CA MET A 1 -25.70 -13.79 6.40
C MET A 1 -25.24 -13.57 4.97
N ARG A 2 -25.81 -14.39 4.06
CA ARG A 2 -25.88 -14.29 2.60
C ARG A 2 -24.96 -13.27 1.89
N SER A 3 -23.95 -13.78 1.19
CA SER A 3 -23.57 -13.19 -0.09
C SER A 3 -24.37 -13.85 -1.20
N PHE A 4 -24.87 -12.99 -2.09
CA PHE A 4 -25.71 -13.31 -3.23
C PHE A 4 -25.02 -14.29 -4.17
N VAL A 5 -25.76 -15.32 -4.57
CA VAL A 5 -25.41 -16.19 -5.68
C VAL A 5 -25.73 -15.44 -6.97
N ALA A 6 -24.75 -15.31 -7.85
CA ALA A 6 -25.01 -15.23 -9.29
C ALA A 6 -24.05 -16.19 -9.99
N ARG A 7 -24.56 -17.41 -10.23
CA ARG A 7 -23.96 -18.41 -11.11
C ARG A 7 -23.95 -17.83 -12.52
N ILE A 8 -22.77 -17.62 -13.08
CA ILE A 8 -22.62 -17.51 -14.53
C ILE A 8 -21.92 -18.79 -14.98
N SER A 9 -22.75 -19.80 -15.25
CA SER A 9 -22.38 -20.98 -16.00
C SER A 9 -22.19 -20.57 -17.45
N ALA A 10 -20.95 -20.51 -17.91
CA ALA A 10 -20.63 -20.61 -19.33
C ALA A 10 -19.35 -21.41 -19.46
N VAL A 11 -19.55 -22.72 -19.54
CA VAL A 11 -18.57 -23.69 -20.01
C VAL A 11 -18.18 -23.29 -21.43
N GLY A 12 -17.02 -22.65 -21.58
CA GLY A 12 -16.39 -22.35 -22.85
C GLY A 12 -15.03 -23.04 -22.89
N MET A 13 -15.02 -24.34 -23.17
CA MET A 13 -13.80 -25.05 -23.56
C MET A 13 -13.35 -24.49 -24.91
N ALA A 14 -12.33 -23.63 -24.89
CA ALA A 14 -11.50 -23.35 -26.05
C ALA A 14 -10.05 -23.66 -25.66
N LEU A 15 -9.68 -24.95 -25.75
CA LEU A 15 -8.29 -25.38 -25.68
C LEU A 15 -7.60 -24.95 -26.98
N VAL A 16 -7.05 -23.73 -26.99
CA VAL A 16 -6.05 -23.36 -27.99
C VAL A 16 -4.72 -23.96 -27.53
N VAL A 17 -4.37 -25.09 -28.12
CA VAL A 17 -3.04 -25.68 -28.07
C VAL A 17 -2.09 -24.73 -28.79
N ALA A 18 -1.31 -23.97 -28.05
CA ALA A 18 -0.04 -23.42 -28.52
C ALA A 18 0.78 -22.87 -27.34
N GLY A 19 1.72 -23.70 -26.87
CA GLY A 19 3.04 -23.24 -26.45
C GLY A 19 3.16 -22.39 -25.19
N PHE A 20 3.83 -22.99 -24.21
CA PHE A 20 4.69 -22.31 -23.24
C PHE A 20 4.01 -21.48 -22.14
N LEU A 21 4.60 -21.58 -20.93
CA LEU A 21 4.40 -20.77 -19.73
C LEU A 21 3.37 -21.34 -18.74
N ALA A 22 3.87 -22.19 -17.84
CA ALA A 22 3.30 -22.33 -16.52
C ALA A 22 3.17 -20.92 -15.90
N PRO A 23 1.99 -20.49 -15.43
CA PRO A 23 1.93 -19.37 -14.52
C PRO A 23 2.42 -19.90 -13.17
N GLN A 24 3.75 -19.87 -13.02
CA GLN A 24 4.38 -19.66 -11.74
C GLN A 24 3.57 -18.59 -11.00
N ALA A 25 2.86 -19.01 -9.96
CA ALA A 25 2.13 -18.11 -9.10
C ALA A 25 3.15 -17.12 -8.53
N ALA A 26 3.25 -15.96 -9.15
CA ALA A 26 3.94 -14.83 -8.57
C ALA A 26 3.15 -14.50 -7.31
N THR A 27 3.65 -14.94 -6.16
CA THR A 27 3.32 -14.32 -4.89
C THR A 27 3.85 -12.89 -5.00
N ALA A 28 3.04 -11.99 -5.55
CA ALA A 28 3.27 -10.58 -5.39
C ALA A 28 3.26 -10.34 -3.88
N SER A 29 4.44 -10.17 -3.29
CA SER A 29 4.55 -9.64 -1.94
C SER A 29 3.90 -8.28 -2.03
N ALA A 30 2.66 -8.17 -1.53
CA ALA A 30 1.98 -6.89 -1.48
C ALA A 30 2.92 -5.97 -0.72
N ALA A 31 3.50 -4.99 -1.40
CA ALA A 31 4.21 -3.92 -0.72
C ALA A 31 3.29 -3.44 0.40
N PRO A 32 3.79 -3.20 1.63
CA PRO A 32 2.95 -2.77 2.74
C PRO A 32 2.11 -1.59 2.26
N ARG A 33 0.78 -1.77 2.18
CA ARG A 33 -0.13 -0.72 1.69
C ARG A 33 0.04 0.57 2.50
N SER A 34 0.37 0.39 3.77
CA SER A 34 0.77 1.42 4.72
C SER A 34 1.93 2.32 4.25
N PHE A 35 2.95 1.78 3.58
CA PHE A 35 4.05 2.58 3.04
C PHE A 35 3.62 3.35 1.79
N SER A 36 2.88 2.70 0.90
CA SER A 36 2.35 3.34 -0.32
C SER A 36 1.46 4.53 0.01
N ASP A 37 0.51 4.36 0.93
CA ASP A 37 -0.43 5.42 1.31
C ASP A 37 0.30 6.64 1.91
N CYS A 38 1.37 6.41 2.67
CA CYS A 38 2.23 7.47 3.19
C CYS A 38 2.97 8.22 2.07
N MET A 39 3.55 7.48 1.12
CA MET A 39 4.25 8.04 -0.04
C MET A 39 3.31 8.81 -0.96
N ASP A 40 2.10 8.30 -1.21
CA ASP A 40 1.09 8.92 -2.06
C ASP A 40 0.68 10.29 -1.50
N ILE A 41 0.44 10.37 -0.18
CA ILE A 41 0.14 11.64 0.50
C ILE A 41 1.34 12.59 0.47
N ALA A 42 2.56 12.08 0.68
CA ALA A 42 3.75 12.92 0.67
C ALA A 42 4.03 13.52 -0.72
N VAL A 43 3.92 12.72 -1.79
CA VAL A 43 4.13 13.15 -3.18
C VAL A 43 3.03 14.09 -3.65
N GLU A 44 1.77 13.89 -3.22
CA GLU A 44 0.67 14.84 -3.49
C GLU A 44 0.96 16.25 -2.94
N HIS A 45 1.81 16.34 -1.91
CA HIS A 45 2.22 17.58 -1.27
C HIS A 45 3.64 18.05 -1.67
N ASP A 46 4.15 17.56 -2.81
CA ASP A 46 5.47 17.90 -3.36
C ASP A 46 6.63 17.63 -2.38
N ALA A 47 6.47 16.65 -1.49
CA ALA A 47 7.59 16.20 -0.67
C ALA A 47 8.67 15.55 -1.55
N ASP A 48 9.92 15.80 -1.20
CA ASP A 48 11.07 15.16 -1.81
C ASP A 48 10.96 13.65 -1.63
N VAL A 49 11.19 12.91 -2.71
CA VAL A 49 10.96 11.46 -2.75
C VAL A 49 11.86 10.71 -1.77
N TRP A 50 13.10 11.18 -1.55
CA TRP A 50 14.01 10.56 -0.60
C TRP A 50 13.62 10.85 0.84
N ILE A 51 13.22 12.08 1.13
CA ILE A 51 12.70 12.44 2.46
C ILE A 51 11.40 11.69 2.77
N ALA A 52 10.49 11.60 1.80
CA ALA A 52 9.27 10.84 1.93
C ALA A 52 9.56 9.35 2.18
N HIS A 53 10.51 8.77 1.45
CA HIS A 53 10.92 7.37 1.65
C HIS A 53 11.43 7.14 3.08
N ASP A 54 12.38 7.96 3.53
CA ASP A 54 12.98 7.88 4.87
C ASP A 54 11.93 8.07 6.00
N ALA A 55 11.02 9.02 5.84
CA ALA A 55 9.94 9.24 6.79
C ALA A 55 8.96 8.05 6.83
N CYS A 56 8.55 7.56 5.64
CA CYS A 56 7.55 6.52 5.49
C CYS A 56 8.06 5.12 5.86
N GLU A 57 9.36 4.84 5.78
CA GLU A 57 9.93 3.56 6.27
C GLU A 57 9.97 3.47 7.81
N SER A 58 9.87 4.62 8.50
CA SER A 58 10.01 4.66 9.94
C SER A 58 8.99 3.79 10.68
N THR A 59 9.41 3.08 11.72
CA THR A 59 8.54 2.15 12.46
C THR A 59 7.63 2.85 13.48
N SER A 60 7.76 4.16 13.66
CA SER A 60 7.00 4.97 14.61
C SER A 60 6.41 6.20 13.93
N ILE A 61 5.17 6.56 14.29
CA ILE A 61 4.50 7.79 13.86
C ILE A 61 5.30 9.04 14.26
N THR A 62 5.91 9.04 15.45
CA THR A 62 6.66 10.20 15.95
C THR A 62 7.93 10.40 15.14
N ALA A 63 8.64 9.33 14.78
CA ALA A 63 9.86 9.42 13.99
C ALA A 63 9.55 9.84 12.54
N CYS A 64 8.49 9.29 11.93
CA CYS A 64 7.98 9.75 10.63
C CYS A 64 7.64 11.25 10.62
N TYR A 65 6.88 11.72 11.61
CA TYR A 65 6.51 13.13 11.67
C TYR A 65 7.73 14.03 11.92
N ARG A 66 8.71 13.58 12.70
CA ARG A 66 9.93 14.35 12.94
C ARG A 66 10.71 14.59 11.65
N ILE A 67 10.89 13.57 10.82
CA ILE A 67 11.61 13.71 9.53
C ILE A 67 10.92 14.75 8.64
N PHE A 68 9.61 14.62 8.42
CA PHE A 68 8.87 15.62 7.65
C PHE A 68 8.89 17.01 8.27
N ARG A 69 8.82 17.11 9.60
CA ARG A 69 8.81 18.40 10.28
C ARG A 69 10.16 19.10 10.22
N ASP A 70 11.25 18.33 10.29
CA ASP A 70 12.60 18.88 10.29
C ASP A 70 12.93 19.42 8.87
N GLU A 71 12.37 18.84 7.80
CA GLU A 71 12.54 19.32 6.41
C GLU A 71 11.51 20.37 5.96
N TYR A 72 10.22 20.19 6.26
CA TYR A 72 9.12 21.02 5.74
C TYR A 72 8.44 21.92 6.79
N GLY A 73 8.90 21.87 8.04
CA GLY A 73 8.25 22.55 9.16
C GLY A 73 6.96 21.85 9.62
N ARG A 74 6.18 22.53 10.46
CA ARG A 74 4.94 21.95 11.00
C ARG A 74 3.85 21.91 9.93
N GLN A 75 3.75 20.78 9.25
CA GLN A 75 2.73 20.52 8.24
C GLN A 75 1.64 19.58 8.74
N GLU A 76 0.40 19.90 8.41
CA GLU A 76 -0.77 19.07 8.77
C GLU A 76 -0.79 17.77 7.96
N TRP A 77 -0.39 17.85 6.69
CA TRP A 77 -0.31 16.71 5.79
C TRP A 77 0.74 15.68 6.24
N ALA A 78 1.82 16.13 6.88
CA ALA A 78 2.87 15.24 7.39
C ALA A 78 2.34 14.28 8.48
N LEU A 79 1.52 14.79 9.41
CA LEU A 79 0.85 13.92 10.39
C LEU A 79 -0.14 12.97 9.73
N ARG A 80 -0.85 13.41 8.69
CA ARG A 80 -1.82 12.60 7.95
C ARG A 80 -1.12 11.43 7.23
N ALA A 81 -0.02 11.70 6.54
CA ALA A 81 0.80 10.70 5.86
C ALA A 81 1.29 9.63 6.86
N CYS A 82 1.85 10.05 8.00
CA CYS A 82 2.35 9.12 9.02
C CYS A 82 1.26 8.29 9.70
N LYS A 83 0.02 8.82 9.83
CA LYS A 83 -1.13 8.09 10.39
C LYS A 83 -1.67 7.04 9.42
N ALA A 84 -1.79 7.39 8.13
CA ALA A 84 -2.28 6.46 7.10
C ALA A 84 -1.50 5.13 7.10
N ARG A 85 -0.19 5.20 7.39
CA ARG A 85 0.66 4.02 7.57
C ARG A 85 0.34 3.21 8.83
N ASP A 86 0.14 3.88 9.97
CA ASP A 86 0.02 3.24 11.29
C ASP A 86 -1.32 2.50 11.45
N ASP A 87 -2.40 3.07 10.91
CA ASP A 87 -3.74 2.48 10.94
C ASP A 87 -3.74 1.10 10.25
N GLN A 88 -3.11 0.99 9.08
CA GLN A 88 -3.01 -0.25 8.30
C GLN A 88 -2.10 -1.31 8.95
N ARG A 89 -1.07 -0.90 9.71
CA ARG A 89 -0.22 -1.83 10.47
C ARG A 89 -0.97 -2.46 11.62
N SER A 90 -1.86 -1.70 12.26
CA SER A 90 -2.70 -2.17 13.36
C SER A 90 -3.69 -3.24 12.89
N ASP A 91 -4.30 -3.03 11.72
CA ASP A 91 -5.22 -4.00 11.11
C ASP A 91 -4.50 -5.31 10.70
N ALA A 92 -3.29 -5.20 10.14
CA ALA A 92 -2.49 -6.36 9.76
C ALA A 92 -1.98 -7.19 10.96
N SER A 93 -1.82 -6.57 12.14
CA SER A 93 -1.36 -7.25 13.35
C SER A 93 -2.49 -7.92 14.15
N ALA A 94 -3.74 -7.63 13.80
CA ALA A 94 -4.94 -8.19 14.44
C ALA A 94 -5.46 -9.46 13.74
N SER A 95 -4.77 -9.94 12.70
CA SER A 95 -5.08 -11.16 11.92
C SER A 95 -4.08 -12.28 12.20
#